data_AF-A0A8T3YUQ2-F1
#
_entry.id   AF-A0A8T3YUQ2-F1
#
_cell.length_a   1.000
_cell.length_b   1.000
_cell.length_c   1.000
_cell.angle_alpha   90.00
_cell.angle_beta   90.00
_cell.angle_gamma   90.00
#
_symmetry.space_group_name_H-M   'P 1'
#
loop_
_entity.id
_entity.type
_entity.pdbx_description
1 polymer ?
#
loop_
_entity_poly.entity_id
_entity_poly.type
_entity_poly.pdbx_seq_one_letter_code
_entity_poly.pdbx_strand_id
1 'polypeptide(L)'
;MTDEKIRGIIESMQEVLEDPVVPKNVKTKVENAMKALKDKIDPKLKINKALDELEDISDDINMEPFTRSQIWNLVSALESL
;
A
#
# COMPACT_ATOMS: atom_id res chain seq x y z
N MET A 1 15.64 -6.65 9.33
CA MET A 1 14.34 -7.34 9.51
C MET A 1 13.16 -6.44 9.16
N THR A 2 12.72 -5.48 10.00
CA THR A 2 11.54 -4.63 9.69
C THR A 2 11.76 -3.75 8.45
N ASP A 3 12.92 -3.10 8.32
CA ASP A 3 13.20 -2.26 7.14
C ASP A 3 13.31 -3.04 5.82
N GLU A 4 13.78 -4.30 5.87
CA GLU A 4 13.83 -5.16 4.68
C GLU A 4 12.43 -5.59 4.23
N LYS A 5 11.55 -5.92 5.19
CA LYS A 5 10.15 -6.20 4.88
C LYS A 5 9.45 -4.97 4.33
N ILE A 6 9.68 -3.78 4.91
CA ILE A 6 9.14 -2.51 4.38
C ILE A 6 9.63 -2.28 2.95
N ARG A 7 10.90 -2.55 2.64
CA ARG A 7 11.41 -2.43 1.27
C ARG A 7 10.67 -3.35 0.31
N GLY A 8 10.45 -4.62 0.67
CA GLY A 8 9.68 -5.55 -0.15
C GLY A 8 8.24 -5.08 -0.38
N ILE A 9 7.60 -4.51 0.65
CA ILE A 9 6.24 -3.94 0.51
C ILE A 9 6.26 -2.74 -0.43
N ILE A 10 7.26 -1.86 -0.34
CA ILE A 10 7.42 -0.72 -1.26
C ILE A 10 7.60 -1.20 -2.70
N GLU A 11 8.38 -2.26 -2.94
CA GLU A 11 8.55 -2.85 -4.27
C GLU A 11 7.20 -3.36 -4.82
N SER A 12 6.42 -4.09 -4.01
CA SER A 12 5.06 -4.51 -4.39
C SER A 12 4.09 -3.35 -4.63
N MET A 13 4.21 -2.25 -3.87
CA MET A 13 3.44 -1.02 -4.14
C MET A 13 3.81 -0.41 -5.50
N GLN A 14 5.09 -0.45 -5.90
CA GLN A 14 5.52 0.07 -7.20
C GLN A 14 4.93 -0.75 -8.36
N GLU A 15 4.86 -2.07 -8.24
CA GLU A 15 4.23 -2.92 -9.26
C GLU A 15 2.76 -2.53 -9.49
N VAL A 16 2.00 -2.25 -8.43
CA VAL A 16 0.60 -1.77 -8.51
C VAL A 16 0.50 -0.40 -9.20
N LEU A 17 1.47 0.49 -8.97
CA LEU A 17 1.50 1.82 -9.60
C LEU A 17 1.82 1.76 -11.09
N GLU A 18 2.63 0.80 -11.51
CA GLU A 18 3.03 0.59 -12.91
C GLU A 18 1.94 -0.07 -13.75
N ASP A 19 1.02 -0.81 -13.12
CA ASP A 19 -0.07 -1.50 -13.82
C ASP A 19 -1.07 -0.50 -14.45
N PRO A 20 -1.21 -0.44 -15.79
CA PRO A 20 -2.12 0.48 -16.46
C PRO A 20 -3.60 0.21 -16.20
N VAL A 21 -3.98 -0.99 -15.75
CA VAL A 21 -5.39 -1.31 -15.46
C VAL A 21 -5.85 -0.79 -14.10
N VAL A 22 -4.91 -0.39 -13.24
CA VAL A 22 -5.22 0.12 -11.90
C VAL A 22 -5.79 1.55 -11.99
N PRO A 23 -6.99 1.81 -11.42
CA PRO A 23 -7.60 3.13 -11.41
C PRO A 23 -6.74 4.22 -10.76
N LYS A 24 -6.85 5.46 -11.24
CA LYS A 24 -6.04 6.60 -10.76
C LYS A 24 -6.22 6.90 -9.27
N ASN A 25 -7.43 6.73 -8.74
CA ASN A 25 -7.72 6.91 -7.31
C ASN A 25 -6.98 5.88 -6.46
N VAL A 26 -6.99 4.60 -6.86
CA VAL A 26 -6.20 3.54 -6.22
C VAL A 26 -4.72 3.85 -6.28
N LYS A 27 -4.19 4.23 -7.45
CA LYS A 27 -2.78 4.61 -7.59
C LYS A 27 -2.39 5.76 -6.66
N THR A 28 -3.23 6.78 -6.55
CA THR A 28 -2.97 7.93 -5.67
C THR A 28 -2.83 7.50 -4.22
N LYS A 29 -3.68 6.57 -3.77
CA LYS A 29 -3.71 6.05 -2.41
C LYS A 29 -2.50 5.14 -2.11
N VAL A 30 -2.17 4.25 -3.03
CA VAL A 30 -0.94 3.44 -2.96
C VAL A 30 0.31 4.32 -2.95
N GLU A 31 0.35 5.39 -3.74
CA GLU A 31 1.47 6.33 -3.74
C GLU A 31 1.61 7.07 -2.41
N ASN A 32 0.50 7.47 -1.79
CA ASN A 32 0.49 8.09 -0.46
C ASN A 32 0.97 7.13 0.62
N ALA A 33 0.49 5.88 0.61
CA ALA A 33 0.95 4.84 1.52
C ALA A 33 2.47 4.60 1.38
N MET A 34 2.96 4.52 0.13
CA MET A 34 4.39 4.37 -0.15
C MET A 34 5.21 5.57 0.35
N LYS A 35 4.69 6.81 0.21
CA LYS A 35 5.33 8.02 0.75
C LYS A 35 5.40 7.95 2.28
N ALA A 36 4.32 7.56 2.95
CA ALA A 36 4.30 7.40 4.40
C ALA A 36 5.38 6.41 4.88
N LEU A 37 5.55 5.26 4.22
CA LEU A 37 6.58 4.27 4.58
C LEU A 37 8.03 4.78 4.41
N LYS A 38 8.23 5.78 3.56
CA LYS A 38 9.53 6.43 3.31
C LYS A 38 9.82 7.60 4.26
N ASP A 39 8.84 8.04 5.04
CA ASP A 39 9.04 9.11 6.02
C ASP A 39 10.03 8.70 7.12
N LYS A 40 10.83 9.67 7.57
CA LYS A 40 11.80 9.52 8.67
C LYS A 40 11.13 9.72 10.04
N ILE A 41 9.99 9.08 10.25
CA ILE A 41 9.22 9.10 11.50
C ILE A 41 9.28 7.74 12.20
N ASP A 42 8.64 7.64 13.36
CA ASP A 42 8.53 6.38 14.10
C ASP A 42 8.00 5.24 13.21
N PRO A 43 8.62 4.05 13.23
CA PRO A 43 8.23 2.93 12.38
C PRO A 43 6.76 2.52 12.52
N LYS A 44 6.20 2.53 13.73
CA LYS A 44 4.79 2.18 13.94
C LYS A 44 3.88 3.26 13.36
N LEU A 45 4.26 4.53 13.53
CA LEU A 45 3.47 5.64 13.01
C LEU A 45 3.42 5.65 11.48
N LYS A 46 4.52 5.35 10.79
CA LYS A 46 4.51 5.25 9.32
C LYS A 46 3.72 4.05 8.80
N ILE A 47 3.75 2.92 9.51
CA ILE A 47 2.96 1.72 9.15
C ILE A 47 1.47 2.05 9.29
N ASN A 48 1.04 2.64 10.41
CA ASN A 48 -0.36 3.04 10.61
C ASN A 48 -0.84 4.00 9.52
N LYS A 49 -0.06 5.05 9.20
CA LYS A 49 -0.41 5.96 8.10
C LYS A 49 -0.55 5.25 6.75
N ALA A 50 0.29 4.26 6.47
CA ALA A 50 0.22 3.49 5.23
C ALA A 50 -1.02 2.59 5.20
N LEU A 51 -1.37 1.96 6.33
CA LEU A 51 -2.59 1.18 6.48
C LEU A 51 -3.83 2.04 6.27
N ASP A 52 -3.91 3.22 6.92
CA ASP A 52 -5.03 4.15 6.79
C ASP A 52 -5.31 4.51 5.32
N GLU A 53 -4.27 4.77 4.52
CA GLU A 53 -4.41 5.09 3.09
C GLU A 53 -4.88 3.89 2.25
N LEU A 54 -4.54 2.66 2.63
CA LEU A 54 -4.92 1.44 1.92
C LEU A 54 -6.29 0.90 2.34
N GLU A 55 -6.70 1.09 3.59
CA GLU A 55 -8.04 0.72 4.07
C GLU A 55 -9.11 1.59 3.41
N ASP A 56 -8.85 2.89 3.25
CA ASP A 56 -9.79 3.84 2.62
C ASP A 56 -10.15 3.46 1.17
N ILE A 57 -9.30 2.72 0.47
CA ILE A 57 -9.61 2.21 -0.88
C ILE A 57 -10.26 0.83 -0.90
N SER A 58 -10.23 0.08 0.21
CA SER A 58 -10.74 -1.29 0.26
C SER A 58 -12.25 -1.39 -0.04
N ASP A 59 -12.99 -0.31 0.19
CA ASP A 59 -14.42 -0.17 -0.08
C ASP A 59 -14.76 0.25 -1.53
N ASP A 60 -13.77 0.47 -2.40
CA ASP A 60 -14.04 0.87 -3.78
C ASP A 60 -14.65 -0.29 -4.60
N ILE A 61 -15.92 -0.09 -4.97
CA ILE A 61 -16.70 -1.02 -5.80
C ILE A 61 -16.16 -1.15 -7.23
N ASN A 62 -15.38 -0.17 -7.72
CA ASN A 62 -14.84 -0.15 -9.08
C ASN A 62 -13.48 -0.83 -9.21
N MET A 63 -12.91 -1.33 -8.11
CA MET A 63 -11.65 -2.07 -8.18
C MET A 63 -11.81 -3.42 -8.88
N GLU A 64 -10.91 -3.66 -9.85
CA GLU A 64 -10.75 -4.96 -10.48
C GLU A 64 -10.35 -6.01 -9.43
N PRO A 65 -10.94 -7.22 -9.44
CA PRO A 65 -10.59 -8.31 -8.52
C PRO A 65 -9.09 -8.51 -8.29
N PHE A 66 -8.27 -8.46 -9.33
CA PHE A 66 -6.82 -8.63 -9.22
C PHE A 66 -6.19 -7.51 -8.38
N THR A 67 -6.52 -6.25 -8.67
CA THR A 67 -6.06 -5.10 -7.91
C THR A 67 -6.49 -5.20 -6.45
N ARG A 68 -7.75 -5.60 -6.18
CA ARG A 68 -8.24 -5.80 -4.81
C ARG A 68 -7.41 -6.83 -4.04
N SER A 69 -7.06 -7.96 -4.67
CA SER A 69 -6.17 -8.95 -4.07
C SER A 69 -4.77 -8.41 -3.79
N GLN A 70 -4.20 -7.59 -4.69
CA GLN A 70 -2.91 -6.95 -4.45
C GLN A 70 -2.95 -5.99 -3.26
N ILE A 71 -3.98 -5.14 -3.16
CA ILE A 71 -4.16 -4.24 -2.01
C ILE A 71 -4.32 -5.03 -0.71
N TRP A 72 -5.13 -6.09 -0.70
CA TRP A 72 -5.29 -6.94 0.47
C TRP A 72 -3.96 -7.55 0.93
N ASN A 73 -3.14 -8.05 -0.01
CA ASN A 73 -1.81 -8.56 0.31
C ASN A 73 -0.89 -7.50 0.92
N LEU A 74 -0.95 -6.25 0.42
CA LEU A 74 -0.18 -5.13 0.97
C LEU A 74 -0.61 -4.78 2.40
N VAL A 75 -1.92 -4.72 2.65
CA VAL A 75 -2.49 -4.48 3.99
C VAL A 75 -2.05 -5.57 4.95
N SER A 76 -2.28 -6.85 4.62
CA SER A 76 -1.87 -7.97 5.48
C SER A 76 -0.37 -8.02 5.73
N ALA A 77 0.46 -7.66 4.74
CA ALA A 77 1.90 -7.57 4.91
C ALA A 77 2.28 -6.46 5.92
N LEU A 78 1.64 -5.29 5.83
CA LEU A 78 1.84 -4.17 6.76
C LEU A 78 1.36 -4.47 8.17
N GLU A 79 0.20 -5.14 8.33
CA GLU A 79 -0.32 -5.59 9.64
C GLU A 79 0.60 -6.61 10.32
N SER A 80 1.41 -7.34 9.55
CA SER A 80 2.34 -8.36 10.06
C SER A 80 3.70 -7.82 10.53
N LEU A 81 3.94 -6.51 10.41
CA LEU A 81 5.19 -5.83 10.78
C LEU A 81 5.24 -5.43 12.25
#